data_AF-A0A6L9HKA7-F1
#
_entry.id   AF-A0A6L9HKA7-F1
#
_cell.length_a   1.000
_cell.length_b   1.000
_cell.length_c   1.000
_cell.angle_alpha   90.00
_cell.angle_beta   90.00
_cell.angle_gamma   90.00
#
_symmetry.space_group_name_H-M   'P 1'
#
loop_
_entity.id
_entity.type
_entity.pdbx_description
1 polymer ?
#
loop_
_entity_poly.entity_id
_entity_poly.type
_entity_poly.pdbx_seq_one_letter_code
_entity_poly.pdbx_strand_id
1 'polypeptide(L)'
;MNYIVINLICLLLSFGSIYPDMGEKAYTETVTGETTINGLKIEEHTITAYYRGEEELVKRPYLNATIRFPQISGMKDISVQRKINQGLKDAVMQSLNQENSGKTFKLFHDIAYDRYPFFWYSENEYKIISAENECMGINYEGTIYFGRTDYLQFSDYITFSLTDGERIPFTEHFSREKVIQAIEELKYDWIKGEYIRRYKGSFERYEAEEVEKLATTVKELEDVADAEGNYFGTTCYFAVDRQYAYINLYFDYIGEYAVLKFDLDDLR
;
A
#
# COMPACT_ATOMS: atom_id res chain seq x y z
N MET A 1 37.67 16.83 33.83
CA MET A 1 37.04 15.96 34.85
C MET A 1 35.63 16.49 35.07
N ASN A 2 34.53 15.78 34.82
CA ASN A 2 34.22 14.65 33.96
C ASN A 2 32.68 14.52 34.04
N TYR A 3 32.03 14.31 32.89
CA TYR A 3 30.70 13.72 32.73
C TYR A 3 29.49 14.35 33.44
N ILE A 4 29.00 15.48 32.90
CA ILE A 4 27.56 15.72 32.83
C ILE A 4 27.29 16.27 31.42
N VAL A 5 26.17 15.85 30.83
CA VAL A 5 25.64 16.15 29.49
C VAL A 5 25.99 15.07 28.45
N ILE A 6 24.95 14.69 27.71
CA ILE A 6 24.86 13.62 26.70
C ILE A 6 24.59 12.22 27.27
N ASN A 7 23.57 12.12 28.13
CA ASN A 7 22.81 10.87 28.31
C ASN A 7 21.29 11.10 28.21
N LEU A 8 20.86 12.18 27.54
CA LEU A 8 19.45 12.58 27.48
C LEU A 8 18.94 12.99 26.08
N ILE A 9 19.73 12.78 25.02
CA ILE A 9 19.35 13.17 23.64
C ILE A 9 19.02 11.96 22.76
N CYS A 10 19.39 10.73 23.16
CA CYS A 10 18.99 9.52 22.43
C CYS A 10 17.59 9.01 22.80
N LEU A 11 16.86 9.69 23.69
CA LEU A 11 15.50 9.32 24.11
C LEU A 11 14.40 10.30 23.63
N LEU A 12 14.74 11.30 22.82
CA LEU A 12 13.83 12.41 22.45
C LEU A 12 13.67 12.67 20.94
N LEU A 13 14.00 11.69 20.09
CA LEU A 13 13.64 11.73 18.66
C LEU A 13 12.78 10.53 18.25
N SER A 14 11.98 10.03 19.19
CA SER A 14 10.62 9.56 18.90
C SER A 14 9.83 10.78 18.42
N PHE A 15 9.82 11.02 17.12
CA PHE A 15 8.87 11.95 16.53
C PHE A 15 7.48 11.48 16.94
N GLY A 16 6.84 12.30 17.77
CA GLY A 16 5.55 12.00 18.36
C GLY A 16 4.52 11.77 17.29
N SER A 17 3.91 10.58 17.30
CA SER A 17 2.51 10.51 16.93
C SER A 17 1.76 11.39 17.93
N ILE A 18 1.03 12.40 17.45
CA ILE A 18 0.09 13.17 18.27
C ILE A 18 -1.10 12.25 18.56
N TYR A 19 -0.89 11.28 19.44
CA TYR A 19 -1.93 10.52 20.07
C TYR A 19 -1.54 10.39 21.54
N PRO A 20 -2.47 10.67 22.48
CA PRO A 20 -2.19 10.53 23.91
C PRO A 20 -1.73 9.11 24.21
N ASP A 21 -0.94 8.96 25.27
CA ASP A 21 -0.38 7.72 25.80
C ASP A 21 -1.49 6.65 25.90
N MET A 22 -1.68 5.90 24.81
CA MET A 22 -2.62 4.80 24.72
C MET A 22 -2.03 3.68 25.57
N GLY A 23 -2.84 2.95 26.34
CA GLY A 23 -2.41 1.82 27.18
C GLY A 23 -1.70 0.69 26.40
N GLU A 24 -1.73 -0.54 26.91
CA GLU A 24 -1.18 -1.69 26.16
C GLU A 24 -1.62 -1.65 24.69
N LYS A 25 -0.70 -1.91 23.75
CA LYS A 25 -1.00 -1.81 22.32
C LYS A 25 -2.07 -2.84 21.95
N ALA A 26 -3.06 -2.44 21.16
CA ALA A 26 -4.07 -3.35 20.60
C ALA A 26 -3.51 -4.33 19.54
N TYR A 27 -2.21 -4.24 19.26
CA TYR A 27 -1.51 -5.05 18.27
C TYR A 27 -0.10 -5.40 18.75
N THR A 28 0.43 -6.48 18.21
CA THR A 28 1.84 -6.88 18.33
C THR A 28 2.52 -6.67 16.99
N GLU A 29 3.78 -6.22 17.02
CA GLU A 29 4.64 -6.11 15.84
C GLU A 29 5.86 -7.00 16.05
N THR A 30 6.16 -7.85 15.07
CA THR A 30 7.23 -8.85 15.12
C THR A 30 8.05 -8.82 13.84
N VAL A 31 9.32 -9.21 13.95
CA VAL A 31 10.20 -9.44 12.81
C VAL A 31 10.31 -10.96 12.61
N THR A 32 9.91 -11.44 11.44
CA THR A 32 9.79 -12.88 11.14
C THR A 32 10.90 -13.41 10.24
N GLY A 33 11.66 -12.53 9.59
CA GLY A 33 12.78 -12.89 8.73
C GLY A 33 13.62 -11.70 8.30
N GLU A 34 14.80 -11.98 7.74
CA GLU A 34 15.68 -11.00 7.09
C GLU A 34 16.19 -11.60 5.78
N THR A 35 16.24 -10.78 4.74
CA THR A 35 16.87 -11.09 3.46
C THR A 35 17.75 -9.93 2.99
N THR A 36 18.57 -10.17 1.97
CA THR A 36 19.36 -9.12 1.32
C THR A 36 19.15 -9.19 -0.18
N ILE A 37 18.74 -8.09 -0.78
CA ILE A 37 18.53 -7.95 -2.22
C ILE A 37 19.42 -6.82 -2.71
N ASN A 38 20.35 -7.11 -3.63
CA ASN A 38 21.28 -6.13 -4.19
C ASN A 38 22.01 -5.26 -3.14
N GLY A 39 22.36 -5.87 -2.00
CA GLY A 39 23.04 -5.21 -0.88
C GLY A 39 22.14 -4.42 0.07
N LEU A 40 20.85 -4.29 -0.25
CA LEU A 40 19.84 -3.73 0.65
C LEU A 40 19.36 -4.84 1.61
N LYS A 41 19.50 -4.62 2.91
CA LYS A 41 18.94 -5.52 3.93
C LYS A 41 17.47 -5.22 4.12
N ILE A 42 16.68 -6.28 4.21
CA ILE A 42 15.22 -6.19 4.24
C ILE A 42 14.70 -7.16 5.29
N GLU A 43 14.04 -6.61 6.30
CA GLU A 43 13.39 -7.33 7.39
C GLU A 43 11.91 -7.51 7.05
N GLU A 44 11.37 -8.71 7.29
CA GLU A 44 9.93 -8.99 7.19
C GLU A 44 9.27 -8.62 8.51
N HIS A 45 8.38 -7.63 8.48
CA HIS A 45 7.60 -7.21 9.63
C HIS A 45 6.18 -7.72 9.52
N THR A 46 5.67 -8.23 10.63
CA THR A 46 4.28 -8.66 10.76
C THR A 46 3.62 -7.94 11.93
N ILE A 47 2.49 -7.30 11.66
CA ILE A 47 1.58 -6.76 12.66
C ILE A 47 0.40 -7.70 12.82
N THR A 48 0.14 -8.13 14.04
CA THR A 48 -1.03 -8.94 14.39
C THR A 48 -1.90 -8.20 15.40
N ALA A 49 -3.19 -8.09 15.13
CA ALA A 49 -4.18 -7.52 16.05
C ALA A 49 -5.39 -8.46 16.16
N TYR A 50 -5.78 -8.79 17.38
CA TYR A 50 -6.92 -9.67 17.64
C TYR A 50 -7.77 -9.17 18.81
N TYR A 51 -9.06 -9.03 18.58
CA TYR A 51 -10.07 -8.73 19.59
C TYR A 51 -11.43 -9.31 19.19
N ARG A 52 -12.16 -9.88 20.16
CA ARG A 52 -13.52 -10.39 19.95
C ARG A 52 -14.39 -10.04 21.15
N GLY A 53 -15.39 -9.18 20.95
CA GLY A 53 -16.37 -8.84 21.98
C GLY A 53 -17.33 -10.01 22.29
N GLU A 54 -17.76 -10.14 23.55
CA GLU A 54 -18.57 -11.27 24.04
C GLU A 54 -20.09 -11.02 24.13
N GLU A 55 -20.61 -9.81 23.87
CA GLU A 55 -22.01 -9.43 24.20
C GLU A 55 -23.11 -9.95 23.23
N GLU A 56 -24.30 -10.27 23.76
CA GLU A 56 -25.23 -11.22 23.13
C GLU A 56 -26.15 -10.76 21.98
N LEU A 57 -26.42 -9.47 21.70
CA LEU A 57 -27.56 -9.15 20.80
C LEU A 57 -27.38 -8.01 19.78
N VAL A 58 -26.23 -7.34 19.69
CA VAL A 58 -25.96 -6.30 18.67
C VAL A 58 -24.51 -6.41 18.17
N LYS A 59 -24.30 -6.23 16.85
CA LYS A 59 -23.01 -6.25 16.13
C LYS A 59 -21.76 -6.23 17.04
N ARG A 60 -21.22 -7.42 17.32
CA ARG A 60 -20.05 -7.56 18.21
C ARG A 60 -18.83 -6.91 17.55
N PRO A 61 -18.08 -6.05 18.26
CA PRO A 61 -16.79 -5.58 17.77
C PRO A 61 -15.87 -6.79 17.56
N TYR A 62 -15.18 -6.78 16.42
CA TYR A 62 -14.27 -7.85 16.03
C TYR A 62 -13.09 -7.25 15.26
N LEU A 63 -11.88 -7.59 15.68
CA LEU A 63 -10.64 -7.27 14.99
C LEU A 63 -9.85 -8.56 14.82
N ASN A 64 -9.46 -8.87 13.61
CA ASN A 64 -8.51 -9.93 13.31
C ASN A 64 -7.71 -9.53 12.07
N ALA A 65 -6.53 -8.97 12.29
CA ALA A 65 -5.67 -8.46 11.24
C ALA A 65 -4.29 -9.10 11.33
N THR A 66 -3.79 -9.61 10.20
CA THR A 66 -2.38 -9.99 10.01
C THR A 66 -1.84 -9.20 8.83
N ILE A 67 -0.90 -8.29 9.09
CA ILE A 67 -0.40 -7.33 8.11
C ILE A 67 1.10 -7.50 7.95
N ARG A 68 1.55 -7.82 6.74
CA ARG A 68 2.95 -8.05 6.40
C ARG A 68 3.50 -6.94 5.52
N PHE A 69 4.70 -6.45 5.85
CA PHE A 69 5.40 -5.44 5.07
C PHE A 69 6.92 -5.53 5.27
N PRO A 70 7.71 -5.07 4.29
CA PRO A 70 9.15 -5.00 4.44
C PRO A 70 9.55 -3.75 5.23
N GLN A 71 10.67 -3.83 5.94
CA GLN A 71 11.46 -2.68 6.36
C GLN A 71 12.90 -2.84 5.90
N ILE A 72 13.52 -1.73 5.52
CA ILE A 72 14.90 -1.71 5.09
C ILE A 72 15.82 -1.27 6.24
N SER A 73 17.03 -1.84 6.25
CA SER A 73 18.05 -1.52 7.24
C SER A 73 19.45 -1.38 6.63
N GLY A 74 20.34 -0.72 7.36
CA GLY A 74 21.75 -0.56 6.95
C GLY A 74 22.01 0.50 5.88
N MET A 75 21.07 1.43 5.63
CA MET A 75 21.35 2.58 4.77
C MET A 75 22.30 3.56 5.45
N LYS A 76 23.12 4.25 4.64
CA LYS A 76 24.00 5.32 5.14
C LYS A 76 23.21 6.53 5.65
N ASP A 77 22.16 6.90 4.93
CA ASP A 77 21.26 7.97 5.35
C ASP A 77 20.09 7.39 6.15
N ILE A 78 20.17 7.56 7.48
CA ILE A 78 19.15 7.08 8.42
C ILE A 78 17.84 7.86 8.30
N SER A 79 17.88 9.12 7.85
CA SER A 79 16.67 9.92 7.66
C SER A 79 15.87 9.38 6.48
N VAL A 80 16.53 9.11 5.37
CA VAL A 80 15.93 8.48 4.19
C VAL A 80 15.42 7.07 4.54
N GLN A 81 16.21 6.27 5.26
CA GLN A 81 15.77 4.94 5.72
C GLN A 81 14.46 4.98 6.52
N ARG A 82 14.36 5.92 7.48
CA ARG A 82 13.16 6.09 8.31
C ARG A 82 11.95 6.48 7.47
N LYS A 83 12.16 7.37 6.50
CA LYS A 83 11.10 7.83 5.61
C LYS A 83 10.59 6.71 4.72
N ILE A 84 11.49 5.90 4.14
CA ILE A 84 11.12 4.71 3.38
C ILE A 84 10.33 3.74 4.26
N ASN A 85 10.84 3.39 5.44
CA ASN A 85 10.17 2.44 6.34
C ASN A 85 8.78 2.93 6.78
N GLN A 86 8.61 4.22 7.00
CA GLN A 86 7.30 4.81 7.26
C GLN A 86 6.40 4.72 6.02
N GLY A 87 6.93 5.06 4.85
CA GLY A 87 6.21 4.99 3.58
C GLY A 87 5.73 3.58 3.23
N LEU A 88 6.55 2.56 3.45
CA LEU A 88 6.25 1.14 3.27
C LEU A 88 5.11 0.68 4.20
N LYS A 89 5.19 1.10 5.47
CA LYS A 89 4.17 0.79 6.47
C LYS A 89 2.85 1.50 6.20
N ASP A 90 2.91 2.76 5.77
CA ASP A 90 1.71 3.52 5.39
C ASP A 90 1.08 3.00 4.11
N ALA A 91 1.89 2.52 3.15
CA ALA A 91 1.42 1.98 1.88
C ALA A 91 0.51 0.77 2.10
N VAL A 92 0.98 -0.24 2.83
CA VAL A 92 0.17 -1.44 3.10
C VAL A 92 -1.11 -1.11 3.88
N MET A 93 -1.07 -0.12 4.78
CA MET A 93 -2.25 0.29 5.56
C MET A 93 -3.27 1.00 4.67
N GLN A 94 -2.80 1.89 3.79
CA GLN A 94 -3.66 2.60 2.84
C GLN A 94 -4.31 1.63 1.85
N SER A 95 -3.59 0.61 1.38
CA SER A 95 -4.16 -0.48 0.57
C SER A 95 -5.31 -1.20 1.27
N LEU A 96 -5.23 -1.35 2.60
CA LEU A 96 -6.23 -2.04 3.40
C LEU A 96 -7.47 -1.17 3.67
N ASN A 97 -7.29 0.02 4.23
CA ASN A 97 -8.40 0.81 4.77
C ASN A 97 -8.44 2.27 4.33
N GLN A 98 -7.64 2.64 3.33
CA GLN A 98 -7.52 4.01 2.81
C GLN A 98 -6.92 5.02 3.81
N GLU A 99 -6.38 4.54 4.93
CA GLU A 99 -5.82 5.37 5.99
C GLU A 99 -4.35 5.04 6.25
N ASN A 100 -3.59 6.01 6.77
CA ASN A 100 -2.22 5.77 7.17
C ASN A 100 -2.12 4.85 8.40
N SER A 101 -0.89 4.42 8.72
CA SER A 101 -0.64 3.51 9.84
C SER A 101 -1.10 4.07 11.19
N GLY A 102 -0.92 5.36 11.45
CA GLY A 102 -1.33 6.01 12.70
C GLY A 102 -2.84 5.94 12.95
N LYS A 103 -3.64 6.31 11.94
CA LYS A 103 -5.11 6.23 12.02
C LYS A 103 -5.60 4.78 12.10
N THR A 104 -4.95 3.86 11.40
CA THR A 104 -5.26 2.42 11.47
C THR A 104 -5.04 1.87 12.89
N PHE A 105 -3.92 2.21 13.52
CA PHE A 105 -3.65 1.78 14.89
C PHE A 105 -4.59 2.40 15.91
N LYS A 106 -5.02 3.65 15.68
CA LYS A 106 -6.10 4.24 16.47
C LYS A 106 -7.39 3.41 16.34
N LEU A 107 -7.79 3.05 15.13
CA LEU A 107 -8.97 2.21 14.92
C LEU A 107 -8.84 0.83 15.61
N PHE A 108 -7.65 0.22 15.60
CA PHE A 108 -7.42 -1.01 16.38
C PHE A 108 -7.63 -0.80 17.89
N HIS A 109 -7.12 0.32 18.42
CA HIS A 109 -7.31 0.70 19.82
C HIS A 109 -8.79 0.93 20.14
N ASP A 110 -9.49 1.70 19.31
CA ASP A 110 -10.90 2.05 19.48
C ASP A 110 -11.78 0.77 19.46
N ILE A 111 -11.47 -0.21 18.62
CA ILE A 111 -12.17 -1.51 18.60
C ILE A 111 -11.90 -2.31 19.87
N ALA A 112 -10.64 -2.43 20.29
CA ALA A 112 -10.23 -3.30 21.38
C ALA A 112 -10.60 -2.76 22.76
N TYR A 113 -10.46 -1.45 22.98
CA TYR A 113 -10.57 -0.82 24.30
C TYR A 113 -11.83 0.04 24.45
N ASP A 114 -12.18 0.81 23.41
CA ASP A 114 -13.34 1.72 23.45
C ASP A 114 -14.63 1.06 22.92
N ARG A 115 -14.57 -0.24 22.61
CA ARG A 115 -15.68 -1.09 22.12
C ARG A 115 -16.41 -0.46 20.94
N TYR A 116 -15.66 0.15 20.02
CA TYR A 116 -16.19 0.70 18.78
C TYR A 116 -16.85 -0.43 17.96
N PRO A 117 -18.15 -0.31 17.57
CA PRO A 117 -18.94 -1.42 17.02
C PRO A 117 -18.60 -1.72 15.55
N PHE A 118 -17.34 -2.10 15.33
CA PHE A 118 -16.74 -2.30 14.03
C PHE A 118 -16.29 -3.75 13.88
N PHE A 119 -16.46 -4.29 12.68
CA PHE A 119 -15.89 -5.57 12.29
C PHE A 119 -14.75 -5.29 11.32
N TRP A 120 -13.57 -5.82 11.61
CA TRP A 120 -12.42 -5.80 10.74
C TRP A 120 -11.79 -7.19 10.69
N TYR A 121 -11.70 -7.76 9.49
CA TYR A 121 -10.79 -8.87 9.20
C TYR A 121 -9.88 -8.50 8.04
N SER A 122 -8.57 -8.70 8.15
CA SER A 122 -7.65 -8.52 7.02
C SER A 122 -6.42 -9.42 7.07
N GLU A 123 -5.96 -9.79 5.88
CA GLU A 123 -4.71 -10.51 5.68
C GLU A 123 -4.05 -10.00 4.40
N ASN A 124 -2.74 -9.81 4.41
CA ASN A 124 -1.97 -9.49 3.22
C ASN A 124 -0.62 -10.20 3.20
N GLU A 125 -0.07 -10.28 2.00
CA GLU A 125 1.30 -10.62 1.70
C GLU A 125 1.94 -9.45 0.94
N TYR A 126 3.26 -9.48 0.79
CA TYR A 126 3.97 -8.57 -0.08
C TYR A 126 5.04 -9.30 -0.88
N LYS A 127 5.36 -8.74 -2.04
CA LYS A 127 6.44 -9.21 -2.90
C LYS A 127 7.30 -8.03 -3.34
N ILE A 128 8.60 -8.14 -3.16
CA ILE A 128 9.54 -7.16 -3.72
C ILE A 128 9.72 -7.50 -5.19
N ILE A 129 9.28 -6.60 -6.06
CA ILE A 129 9.36 -6.74 -7.51
C ILE A 129 10.77 -6.41 -7.98
N SER A 130 11.34 -5.33 -7.43
CA SER A 130 12.72 -4.91 -7.71
C SER A 130 13.29 -4.11 -6.55
N ALA A 131 14.61 -4.14 -6.43
CA ALA A 131 15.40 -3.26 -5.56
C ALA A 131 16.69 -2.94 -6.31
N GLU A 132 16.58 -2.11 -7.34
CA GLU A 132 17.63 -1.77 -8.31
C GLU A 132 17.52 -0.29 -8.69
N ASN A 133 18.59 0.29 -9.24
CA ASN A 133 18.59 1.65 -9.80
C ASN A 133 18.05 2.72 -8.85
N GLU A 134 18.49 2.68 -7.58
CA GLU A 134 18.06 3.63 -6.55
C GLU A 134 16.55 3.62 -6.28
N CYS A 135 15.83 2.56 -6.67
CA CYS A 135 14.40 2.41 -6.45
C CYS A 135 14.09 1.04 -5.84
N MET A 136 12.95 0.97 -5.15
CA MET A 136 12.38 -0.29 -4.66
C MET A 136 10.92 -0.39 -5.09
N GLY A 137 10.62 -1.34 -5.96
CA GLY A 137 9.27 -1.69 -6.41
C GLY A 137 8.71 -2.85 -5.60
N ILE A 138 7.48 -2.71 -5.10
CA ILE A 138 6.83 -3.66 -4.21
C ILE A 138 5.40 -3.87 -4.65
N ASN A 139 4.92 -5.11 -4.56
CA ASN A 139 3.52 -5.45 -4.64
C ASN A 139 2.99 -5.80 -3.25
N TYR A 140 1.85 -5.24 -2.87
CA TYR A 140 1.04 -5.68 -1.72
C TYR A 140 -0.21 -6.34 -2.24
N GLU A 141 -0.50 -7.55 -1.80
CA GLU A 141 -1.71 -8.27 -2.18
C GLU A 141 -2.41 -8.78 -0.93
N GLY A 142 -3.74 -8.65 -0.87
CA GLY A 142 -4.46 -9.09 0.30
C GLY A 142 -5.96 -9.06 0.17
N THR A 143 -6.62 -9.37 1.28
CA THR A 143 -8.07 -9.34 1.43
C THR A 143 -8.45 -8.59 2.70
N ILE A 144 -9.54 -7.83 2.64
CA ILE A 144 -10.13 -7.16 3.79
C ILE A 144 -11.65 -7.31 3.83
N TYR A 145 -12.21 -7.32 5.03
CA TYR A 145 -13.63 -7.41 5.27
C TYR A 145 -14.06 -6.51 6.43
N PHE A 146 -15.02 -5.61 6.15
CA PHE A 146 -15.48 -4.55 7.05
C PHE A 146 -16.96 -4.70 7.48
N GLY A 147 -17.41 -5.92 7.81
CA GLY A 147 -18.78 -6.15 8.29
C GLY A 147 -19.90 -5.83 7.27
N ARG A 148 -19.55 -5.56 6.01
CA ARG A 148 -20.46 -5.55 4.85
C ARG A 148 -20.52 -6.97 4.26
N THR A 149 -21.50 -7.26 3.41
CA THR A 149 -21.70 -8.60 2.82
C THR A 149 -20.55 -9.12 1.95
N ASP A 150 -19.61 -8.27 1.56
CA ASP A 150 -18.55 -8.59 0.59
C ASP A 150 -17.16 -8.28 1.17
N TYR A 151 -16.17 -9.10 0.80
CA TYR A 151 -14.76 -8.84 1.06
C TYR A 151 -14.15 -8.11 -0.14
N LEU A 152 -13.10 -7.34 0.12
CA LEU A 152 -12.34 -6.59 -0.89
C LEU A 152 -10.98 -7.28 -1.06
N GLN A 153 -10.61 -7.57 -2.30
CA GLN A 153 -9.25 -8.00 -2.65
C GLN A 153 -8.50 -6.85 -3.30
N PHE A 154 -7.23 -6.68 -2.97
CA PHE A 154 -6.38 -5.65 -3.56
C PHE A 154 -5.05 -6.25 -4.05
N SER A 155 -4.39 -5.55 -4.97
CA SER A 155 -3.04 -5.86 -5.44
C SER A 155 -2.38 -4.57 -5.92
N ASP A 156 -1.62 -3.92 -5.03
CA ASP A 156 -1.06 -2.58 -5.25
C ASP A 156 0.44 -2.65 -5.51
N TYR A 157 0.87 -2.11 -6.65
CA TYR A 157 2.27 -2.03 -7.04
C TYR A 157 2.80 -0.62 -6.79
N ILE A 158 3.79 -0.45 -5.91
CA ILE A 158 4.26 0.86 -5.46
C ILE A 158 5.78 0.93 -5.60
N THR A 159 6.30 2.07 -6.04
CA THR A 159 7.75 2.33 -6.15
C THR A 159 8.17 3.43 -5.20
N PHE A 160 9.25 3.19 -4.46
CA PHE A 160 9.92 4.16 -3.60
C PHE A 160 11.32 4.50 -4.13
N SER A 161 11.68 5.77 -4.07
CA SER A 161 13.05 6.24 -4.26
C SER A 161 13.89 5.88 -3.03
N LEU A 162 14.99 5.17 -3.23
CA LEU A 162 15.99 4.88 -2.21
C LEU A 162 16.92 6.08 -1.94
N THR A 163 16.79 7.16 -2.71
CA THR A 163 17.64 8.35 -2.60
C THR A 163 17.02 9.41 -1.69
N ASP A 164 15.72 9.68 -1.81
CA ASP A 164 15.00 10.69 -1.01
C ASP A 164 13.90 10.10 -0.12
N GLY A 165 13.56 8.82 -0.31
CA GLY A 165 12.55 8.10 0.45
C GLY A 165 11.10 8.42 0.08
N GLU A 166 10.86 9.15 -1.01
CA GLU A 166 9.52 9.42 -1.51
C GLU A 166 8.97 8.26 -2.34
N ARG A 167 7.65 8.20 -2.43
CA ARG A 167 6.98 7.40 -3.46
C ARG A 167 7.16 8.10 -4.80
N ILE A 168 7.43 7.33 -5.85
CA ILE A 168 7.57 7.86 -7.20
C ILE A 168 6.20 7.85 -7.88
N PRO A 169 5.65 9.01 -8.29
CA PRO A 169 4.45 9.08 -9.13
C PRO A 169 4.70 8.43 -10.49
N PHE A 170 3.69 7.77 -11.08
CA PHE A 170 3.89 7.12 -12.37
C PHE A 170 4.33 8.08 -13.49
N THR A 171 3.88 9.34 -13.49
CA THR A 171 4.22 10.32 -14.53
C THR A 171 5.67 10.79 -14.46
N GLU A 172 6.34 10.63 -13.32
CA GLU A 172 7.79 10.83 -13.22
C GLU A 172 8.57 9.69 -13.90
N HIS A 173 7.92 8.55 -14.16
CA HIS A 173 8.55 7.37 -14.75
C HIS A 173 8.07 7.05 -16.18
N PHE A 174 6.82 7.32 -16.51
CA PHE A 174 6.19 6.97 -17.79
C PHE A 174 5.46 8.17 -18.42
N SER A 175 5.53 8.28 -19.76
CA SER A 175 4.68 9.19 -20.51
C SER A 175 3.25 8.66 -20.56
N ARG A 176 2.28 9.52 -20.23
CA ARG A 176 0.84 9.21 -20.34
C ARG A 176 0.48 8.80 -21.75
N GLU A 177 0.96 9.53 -22.75
CA GLU A 177 0.69 9.30 -24.16
C GLU A 177 1.16 7.91 -24.60
N LYS A 178 2.33 7.48 -24.12
CA LYS A 178 2.87 6.14 -24.39
C LYS A 178 2.04 5.03 -23.75
N VAL A 179 1.63 5.21 -22.49
CA VAL A 179 0.74 4.25 -21.81
C VAL A 179 -0.62 4.16 -22.50
N ILE A 180 -1.21 5.29 -22.87
CA ILE A 180 -2.47 5.36 -23.62
C ILE A 180 -2.33 4.64 -24.96
N GLN A 181 -1.26 4.93 -25.72
CA GLN A 181 -1.00 4.28 -26.99
C GLN A 181 -0.85 2.76 -26.83
N ALA A 182 -0.12 2.29 -25.81
CA ALA A 182 0.03 0.87 -25.53
C ALA A 182 -1.31 0.20 -25.18
N ILE A 183 -2.19 0.91 -24.46
CA ILE A 183 -3.56 0.45 -24.18
C ILE A 183 -4.39 0.37 -25.47
N GLU A 184 -4.39 1.42 -26.28
CA GLU A 184 -5.14 1.49 -27.55
C GLU A 184 -4.63 0.43 -28.57
N GLU A 185 -3.33 0.11 -28.55
CA GLU A 185 -2.70 -0.93 -29.37
C GLU A 185 -2.83 -2.35 -28.77
N LEU A 186 -3.47 -2.51 -27.60
CA LEU A 186 -3.61 -3.78 -26.88
C LEU A 186 -2.27 -4.45 -26.50
N LYS A 187 -1.24 -3.66 -26.25
CA LYS A 187 0.11 -4.12 -25.85
C LYS A 187 0.25 -4.23 -24.34
N TYR A 188 -0.64 -4.98 -23.71
CA TYR A 188 -0.60 -5.21 -22.27
C TYR A 188 -1.32 -6.50 -21.87
N ASP A 189 -0.81 -7.11 -20.80
CA ASP A 189 -1.47 -8.20 -20.09
C ASP A 189 -2.36 -7.62 -18.98
N TRP A 190 -3.62 -8.04 -18.90
CA TRP A 190 -4.46 -7.79 -17.73
C TRP A 190 -4.15 -8.85 -16.66
N ILE A 191 -3.43 -8.48 -15.60
CA ILE A 191 -3.03 -9.45 -14.56
C ILE A 191 -4.16 -9.69 -13.56
N LYS A 192 -4.80 -8.61 -13.11
CA LYS A 192 -5.77 -8.67 -12.03
C LYS A 192 -6.66 -7.44 -12.06
N GLY A 193 -7.93 -7.61 -11.74
CA GLY A 193 -8.83 -6.50 -11.51
C GLY A 193 -10.16 -7.01 -11.00
N GLU A 194 -10.32 -7.06 -9.68
CA GLU A 194 -11.63 -7.19 -9.04
C GLU A 194 -11.57 -6.53 -7.65
N TYR A 195 -12.30 -5.41 -7.46
CA TYR A 195 -13.11 -5.28 -6.25
C TYR A 195 -14.29 -6.22 -6.48
N ILE A 196 -14.38 -7.34 -5.77
CA ILE A 196 -15.49 -8.28 -5.96
C ILE A 196 -16.78 -7.66 -5.41
N ARG A 197 -17.48 -6.86 -6.23
CA ARG A 197 -18.93 -6.70 -6.18
C ARG A 197 -19.53 -7.63 -7.22
N ARG A 198 -19.49 -8.95 -6.94
CA ARG A 198 -20.16 -10.01 -7.70
C ARG A 198 -20.23 -9.77 -9.22
N TYR A 199 -19.12 -9.96 -9.93
CA TYR A 199 -19.21 -10.42 -11.31
C TYR A 199 -18.48 -11.76 -11.42
N LYS A 200 -19.25 -12.81 -11.70
CA LYS A 200 -18.69 -14.08 -12.18
C LYS A 200 -18.36 -13.87 -13.65
N GLY A 201 -17.19 -13.34 -13.95
CA GLY A 201 -16.74 -13.19 -15.33
C GLY A 201 -15.24 -13.09 -15.36
N SER A 202 -14.57 -14.15 -15.80
CA SER A 202 -13.24 -14.03 -16.35
C SER A 202 -13.35 -13.09 -17.56
N PHE A 203 -12.73 -11.90 -17.50
CA PHE A 203 -12.55 -11.05 -18.67
C PHE A 203 -11.65 -11.78 -19.66
N GLU A 204 -12.25 -12.54 -20.58
CA GLU A 204 -11.55 -13.17 -21.70
C GLU A 204 -11.53 -12.26 -22.95
N ARG A 205 -12.04 -11.02 -22.90
CA ARG A 205 -12.10 -10.15 -24.08
C ARG A 205 -11.87 -8.68 -23.77
N TYR A 206 -10.92 -8.11 -24.50
CA TYR A 206 -10.72 -6.67 -24.66
C TYR A 206 -11.84 -6.11 -25.55
N GLU A 207 -12.97 -5.69 -24.96
CA GLU A 207 -14.01 -4.98 -25.72
C GLU A 207 -13.56 -3.53 -25.96
N ALA A 208 -13.90 -2.95 -27.13
CA ALA A 208 -13.43 -1.60 -27.50
C ALA A 208 -13.84 -0.52 -26.49
N GLU A 209 -15.00 -0.68 -25.85
CA GLU A 209 -15.50 0.22 -24.80
C GLU A 209 -14.60 0.21 -23.55
N GLU A 210 -14.01 -0.94 -23.20
CA GLU A 210 -13.11 -1.08 -22.05
C GLU A 210 -11.75 -0.46 -22.33
N VAL A 211 -11.25 -0.62 -23.55
CA VAL A 211 -10.03 0.06 -24.02
C VAL A 211 -10.18 1.57 -23.94
N GLU A 212 -11.31 2.11 -24.40
CA GLU A 212 -11.61 3.55 -24.32
C GLU A 212 -11.69 4.03 -22.87
N LYS A 213 -12.31 3.25 -21.98
CA LYS A 213 -12.37 3.54 -20.53
C LYS A 213 -10.97 3.57 -19.91
N LEU A 214 -10.14 2.56 -20.17
CA LEU A 214 -8.76 2.49 -19.68
C LEU A 214 -7.94 3.71 -20.15
N ALA A 215 -8.01 4.03 -21.45
CA ALA A 215 -7.31 5.17 -22.02
C ALA A 215 -7.79 6.50 -21.42
N THR A 216 -9.10 6.64 -21.18
CA THR A 216 -9.69 7.84 -20.56
C THR A 216 -9.26 7.99 -19.11
N THR A 217 -9.28 6.91 -18.33
CA THR A 217 -8.76 6.93 -16.96
C THR A 217 -7.33 7.43 -16.92
N VAL A 218 -6.44 6.92 -17.81
CA VAL A 218 -5.04 7.39 -17.86
C VAL A 218 -4.93 8.87 -18.22
N LYS A 219 -5.83 9.40 -19.07
CA LYS A 219 -5.88 10.83 -19.43
C LYS A 219 -6.24 11.70 -18.21
N GLU A 220 -7.19 11.26 -17.40
CA GLU A 220 -7.79 12.03 -16.28
C GLU A 220 -6.97 12.02 -14.98
N LEU A 221 -5.95 11.15 -14.84
CA LEU A 221 -5.22 10.91 -13.59
C LEU A 221 -4.64 12.15 -12.88
N GLU A 222 -4.21 13.18 -13.60
CA GLU A 222 -3.59 14.36 -12.98
C GLU A 222 -4.57 15.51 -12.71
N ASP A 223 -5.75 15.53 -13.33
CA ASP A 223 -6.70 16.63 -13.13
C ASP A 223 -7.40 16.55 -11.75
N VAL A 224 -7.34 15.40 -11.08
CA VAL A 224 -8.01 15.14 -9.79
C VAL A 224 -7.01 15.09 -8.61
N ALA A 225 -5.72 14.82 -8.86
CA ALA A 225 -4.69 14.63 -7.83
C ALA A 225 -4.38 15.87 -6.98
N ASP A 226 -4.56 17.07 -7.54
CA ASP A 226 -4.12 18.33 -6.93
C ASP A 226 -5.11 18.93 -5.91
N ALA A 227 -6.35 18.43 -5.78
CA ALA A 227 -7.40 19.17 -5.08
C ALA A 227 -7.60 18.83 -3.58
N GLU A 228 -7.35 17.59 -3.13
CA GLU A 228 -7.89 17.15 -1.83
C GLU A 228 -6.89 16.55 -0.84
N GLY A 229 -5.62 16.31 -1.20
CA GLY A 229 -4.67 15.64 -0.29
C GLY A 229 -5.12 14.23 0.16
N ASN A 230 -6.20 13.73 -0.45
CA ASN A 230 -6.70 12.38 -0.31
C ASN A 230 -5.95 11.53 -1.32
N TYR A 231 -5.07 10.69 -0.79
CA TYR A 231 -4.22 9.76 -1.54
C TYR A 231 -4.99 8.64 -2.26
N PHE A 232 -6.32 8.62 -2.20
CA PHE A 232 -7.16 7.62 -2.84
C PHE A 232 -7.64 8.13 -4.21
N GLY A 233 -7.38 7.34 -5.26
CA GLY A 233 -8.04 7.50 -6.57
C GLY A 233 -7.33 8.37 -7.61
N THR A 234 -6.18 8.97 -7.32
CA THR A 234 -5.60 9.98 -8.23
C THR A 234 -4.13 9.78 -8.59
N THR A 235 -3.44 8.78 -8.04
CA THR A 235 -2.07 8.46 -8.43
C THR A 235 -2.01 7.02 -8.88
N CYS A 236 -1.63 6.77 -10.15
CA CYS A 236 -1.25 5.43 -10.54
C CYS A 236 -0.03 5.02 -9.74
N TYR A 237 -0.20 3.97 -8.95
CA TYR A 237 0.93 3.26 -8.40
C TYR A 237 1.49 2.34 -9.47
N PHE A 238 2.81 2.21 -9.48
CA PHE A 238 3.47 1.28 -10.37
C PHE A 238 4.62 0.59 -9.66
N ALA A 239 5.03 -0.55 -10.22
CA ALA A 239 6.35 -1.10 -10.00
C ALA A 239 6.91 -1.57 -11.32
N VAL A 240 8.24 -1.60 -11.42
CA VAL A 240 8.95 -2.12 -12.57
C VAL A 240 9.86 -3.26 -12.15
N ASP A 241 9.93 -4.30 -12.97
CA ASP A 241 11.06 -5.23 -12.96
C ASP A 241 11.96 -4.95 -14.17
N ARG A 242 12.82 -5.90 -14.55
CA ARG A 242 13.77 -5.71 -15.67
C ARG A 242 13.11 -5.62 -17.03
N GLN A 243 11.94 -6.24 -17.20
CA GLN A 243 11.28 -6.36 -18.48
C GLN A 243 9.91 -5.67 -18.48
N TYR A 244 9.22 -5.66 -17.34
CA TYR A 244 7.82 -5.26 -17.29
C TYR A 244 7.55 -4.10 -16.36
N ALA A 245 6.58 -3.28 -16.75
CA ALA A 245 5.90 -2.33 -15.88
C ALA A 245 4.56 -2.89 -15.44
N TYR A 246 4.25 -2.76 -14.16
CA TYR A 246 2.97 -3.11 -13.56
C TYR A 246 2.32 -1.80 -13.11
N ILE A 247 1.20 -1.43 -13.69
CA ILE A 247 0.52 -0.14 -13.43
C ILE A 247 -0.87 -0.40 -12.88
N ASN A 248 -1.13 0.17 -11.70
CA ASN A 248 -2.44 0.19 -11.06
C ASN A 248 -3.27 1.35 -11.60
N LEU A 249 -4.41 1.03 -12.21
CA LEU A 249 -5.44 1.99 -12.63
C LEU A 249 -6.65 1.83 -11.71
N TYR A 250 -7.10 2.92 -11.08
CA TYR A 250 -8.32 2.92 -10.25
C TYR A 250 -9.48 3.55 -11.03
N PHE A 251 -10.66 2.94 -10.97
CA PHE A 251 -11.87 3.39 -11.66
C PHE A 251 -12.93 3.81 -10.64
N ASP A 252 -13.04 5.13 -10.40
CA ASP A 252 -14.01 5.71 -9.46
C ASP A 252 -15.46 5.31 -9.75
N TYR A 253 -15.85 5.19 -11.03
CA TYR A 253 -17.26 5.02 -11.43
C TYR A 253 -17.81 3.61 -11.21
N ILE A 254 -16.94 2.60 -11.08
CA ILE A 254 -17.29 1.20 -10.82
C ILE A 254 -16.76 0.70 -9.48
N GLY A 255 -15.88 1.49 -8.83
CA GLY A 255 -15.18 1.07 -7.63
C GLY A 255 -14.32 -0.15 -7.89
N GLU A 256 -13.69 -0.22 -9.07
CA GLU A 256 -12.82 -1.31 -9.51
C GLU A 256 -11.38 -0.80 -9.68
N TYR A 257 -10.39 -1.70 -9.67
CA TYR A 257 -9.02 -1.40 -10.08
C TYR A 257 -8.59 -2.41 -11.15
N ALA A 258 -7.68 -2.01 -12.03
CA ALA A 258 -6.99 -2.88 -12.96
C ALA A 258 -5.49 -2.79 -12.72
N VAL A 259 -4.83 -3.94 -12.73
CA VAL A 259 -3.38 -4.05 -12.82
C VAL A 259 -3.06 -4.47 -14.25
N LEU A 260 -2.48 -3.53 -14.99
CA LEU A 260 -2.01 -3.77 -16.34
C LEU A 260 -0.50 -4.01 -16.30
N LYS A 261 -0.04 -5.00 -17.06
CA LYS A 261 1.37 -5.29 -17.26
C LYS A 261 1.78 -5.02 -18.69
N PHE A 262 2.79 -4.18 -18.85
CA PHE A 262 3.34 -3.77 -20.13
C PHE A 262 4.77 -4.26 -20.26
N ASP A 263 5.21 -4.57 -21.48
CA ASP A 263 6.65 -4.61 -21.76
C ASP A 263 7.20 -3.18 -21.67
N LEU A 264 8.34 -3.01 -21.00
CA LEU A 264 8.96 -1.69 -20.84
C LEU A 264 9.34 -1.08 -22.19
N ASP A 265 9.65 -1.88 -23.20
CA ASP A 265 10.02 -1.37 -24.52
C ASP A 265 8.82 -0.75 -25.26
N ASP A 266 7.59 -1.14 -24.93
CA ASP A 266 6.37 -0.52 -25.45
C ASP A 266 6.05 0.82 -24.77
N LEU A 267 6.62 1.08 -23.58
CA LEU A 267 6.41 2.32 -22.82
C LEU A 267 7.55 3.35 -22.98
N ARG A 268 8.66 2.98 -23.64
CA ARG A 268 9.84 3.82 -23.85
C ARG A 268 9.78 4.68 -25.12
#